data_AF-A0A7Y7CDE1-F1
#
_entry.id   AF-A0A7Y7CDE1-F1
#
_cell.length_a   1.000
_cell.length_b   1.000
_cell.length_c   1.000
_cell.angle_alpha   90.00
_cell.angle_beta   90.00
_cell.angle_gamma   90.00
#
_symmetry.space_group_name_H-M   'P 1'
#
loop_
_entity.id
_entity.type
_entity.pdbx_description
1 polymer ?
#
loop_
_entity_poly.entity_id
_entity_poly.type
_entity_poly.pdbx_seq_one_letter_code
_entity_poly.pdbx_strand_id
1 'polypeptide(L)'
;MTTRPGYIPETIVGAPIDFPWQGALEHLGPAEAVTPLMKMLDNKSITAYLTLGAGLLQWAGWRLLNQTEVGFLLELSDALFAYQVDPRYFKRSAHPKGTPPDQPPALSAALQVGWLMVKAANPERYWYSYYAPISEVFHGAHLVRHILPEPAQKTFGDWLKNVSKRLDAIAPKPDEPFRKKSTFATIEAYHAFLAPHRGVALPPRVLDPSIEYRPEEREALLDAHLEKLDWRSNRYLQSPDEMRAQGFEGTPYRQS
;
A
#
# COMPACT_ATOMS: atom_id res chain seq x y z
N MET A 1 1.52 -19.43 -1.82
CA MET A 1 0.72 -18.75 -0.78
C MET A 1 1.70 -18.06 0.17
N THR A 2 1.52 -16.75 0.36
CA THR A 2 2.32 -15.94 1.29
C THR A 2 2.06 -16.41 2.72
N THR A 3 3.10 -16.48 3.56
CA THR A 3 2.96 -16.81 4.99
C THR A 3 2.23 -15.69 5.72
N ARG A 4 1.37 -16.02 6.70
CA ARG A 4 0.71 -15.01 7.54
C ARG A 4 1.74 -14.15 8.28
N PRO A 5 1.70 -12.82 8.17
CA PRO A 5 2.55 -11.93 8.97
C PRO A 5 2.28 -12.06 10.48
N GLY A 6 3.32 -11.91 11.30
CA GLY A 6 3.23 -12.06 12.76
C GLY A 6 2.28 -11.07 13.44
N TYR A 7 2.11 -9.87 12.85
CA TYR A 7 1.21 -8.83 13.36
C TYR A 7 -0.27 -9.02 13.00
N ILE A 8 -0.63 -10.03 12.20
CA ILE A 8 -2.02 -10.36 11.87
C ILE A 8 -2.47 -11.49 12.79
N PRO A 9 -3.41 -11.28 13.72
CA PRO A 9 -3.85 -12.32 14.64
C PRO A 9 -4.46 -13.52 13.92
N GLU A 10 -4.23 -14.74 14.42
CA GLU A 10 -4.87 -15.96 13.88
C GLU A 10 -6.40 -15.87 14.00
N THR A 11 -6.89 -15.22 15.05
CA THR A 11 -8.33 -15.11 15.37
C THR A 11 -9.16 -14.36 14.32
N ILE A 12 -8.53 -13.59 13.43
CA ILE A 12 -9.24 -12.88 12.36
C ILE A 12 -9.26 -13.66 11.05
N VAL A 13 -8.42 -14.69 10.91
CA VAL A 13 -8.23 -15.39 9.65
C VAL A 13 -9.52 -16.12 9.28
N GLY A 14 -10.16 -15.65 8.22
CA GLY A 14 -11.42 -16.20 7.75
C GLY A 14 -12.54 -16.25 8.78
N ALA A 15 -12.52 -15.36 9.78
CA ALA A 15 -13.60 -15.22 10.74
C ALA A 15 -14.96 -15.04 10.01
N PRO A 16 -16.10 -15.45 10.59
CA PRO A 16 -17.40 -15.27 9.96
C PRO A 16 -17.66 -13.81 9.55
N ILE A 17 -18.39 -13.60 8.45
CA ILE A 17 -18.81 -12.26 8.04
C ILE A 17 -19.94 -11.79 8.96
N ASP A 18 -19.63 -10.80 9.78
CA ASP A 18 -20.52 -10.19 10.79
C ASP A 18 -20.74 -8.68 10.56
N PHE A 19 -20.04 -8.09 9.60
CA PHE A 19 -20.16 -6.68 9.26
C PHE A 19 -21.26 -6.45 8.21
N PRO A 20 -22.07 -5.38 8.35
CA PRO A 20 -23.00 -4.98 7.31
C PRO A 20 -22.24 -4.33 6.14
N TRP A 21 -22.64 -4.62 4.91
CA TRP A 21 -22.15 -3.92 3.72
C TRP A 21 -23.25 -3.06 3.11
N GLN A 22 -23.07 -1.74 3.10
CA GLN A 22 -24.07 -0.78 2.62
C GLN A 22 -23.62 -0.03 1.35
N GLY A 23 -22.43 -0.35 0.83
CA GLY A 23 -21.85 0.33 -0.32
C GLY A 23 -20.39 0.72 -0.09
N ALA A 24 -19.68 0.97 -1.19
CA ALA A 24 -18.28 1.37 -1.15
C ALA A 24 -18.05 2.73 -0.46
N LEU A 25 -19.02 3.64 -0.54
CA LEU A 25 -18.91 5.01 -0.02
C LEU A 25 -19.24 5.11 1.48
N GLU A 26 -20.18 4.29 1.96
CA GLU A 26 -20.65 4.30 3.36
C GLU A 26 -19.57 3.92 4.38
N HIS A 27 -18.51 3.26 3.92
CA HIS A 27 -17.41 2.76 4.75
C HIS A 27 -16.12 3.56 4.58
N LEU A 28 -16.17 4.68 3.87
CA LEU A 28 -15.06 5.62 3.76
C LEU A 28 -15.06 6.56 4.97
N GLY A 29 -13.86 6.94 5.45
CA GLY A 29 -13.75 7.97 6.47
C GLY A 29 -14.31 9.34 6.04
N PRO A 30 -14.67 10.22 6.99
CA PRO A 30 -15.27 11.53 6.69
C PRO A 30 -14.29 12.42 5.90
N ALA A 31 -14.66 12.75 4.65
CA ALA A 31 -13.77 13.43 3.71
C ALA A 31 -13.51 14.92 4.03
N GLU A 32 -14.43 15.58 4.74
CA GLU A 32 -14.38 17.03 5.01
C GLU A 32 -13.83 17.39 6.39
N ALA A 33 -13.39 16.40 7.18
CA ALA A 33 -12.95 16.59 8.55
C ALA A 33 -11.49 16.17 8.76
N VAL A 34 -10.71 17.03 9.43
CA VAL A 34 -9.37 16.66 9.92
C VAL A 34 -9.50 15.80 11.17
N THR A 35 -9.68 14.50 10.98
CA THR A 35 -9.83 13.51 12.06
C THR A 35 -8.51 13.19 12.76
N PRO A 36 -8.54 12.58 13.98
CA PRO A 36 -7.33 12.07 14.62
C PRO A 36 -6.53 11.09 13.76
N LEU A 37 -7.23 10.23 12.99
CA LEU A 37 -6.59 9.30 12.07
C LEU A 37 -5.89 10.05 10.92
N MET A 38 -6.54 11.07 10.34
CA MET A 38 -5.93 11.89 9.29
C MET A 38 -4.64 12.57 9.80
N LYS A 39 -4.68 13.17 11.00
CA LYS A 39 -3.50 13.80 11.63
C LYS A 39 -2.38 12.80 11.88
N MET A 40 -2.71 11.58 12.33
CA MET A 40 -1.72 10.53 12.56
C MET A 40 -1.08 10.05 11.25
N LEU A 41 -1.85 9.97 10.18
CA LEU A 41 -1.37 9.55 8.86
C LEU A 41 -0.58 10.64 8.12
N ASP A 42 -0.68 11.89 8.53
CA ASP A 42 0.03 13.00 7.90
C ASP A 42 1.57 12.86 8.01
N ASN A 43 2.27 13.70 7.25
CA ASN A 43 3.72 13.91 7.33
C ASN A 43 4.61 12.72 6.91
N LYS A 44 4.22 11.97 5.86
CA LYS A 44 5.02 10.84 5.35
C LYS A 44 5.34 10.96 3.86
N SER A 45 6.39 10.27 3.43
CA SER A 45 6.73 10.13 2.01
C SER A 45 5.69 9.28 1.26
N ILE A 46 5.72 9.31 -0.08
CA ILE A 46 4.86 8.45 -0.90
C ILE A 46 5.14 6.96 -0.61
N THR A 47 6.40 6.56 -0.48
CA THR A 47 6.78 5.16 -0.17
C THR A 47 6.25 4.70 1.19
N ALA A 48 6.17 5.59 2.18
CA ALA A 48 5.56 5.29 3.48
C ALA A 48 4.04 5.05 3.37
N TYR A 49 3.32 5.84 2.55
CA TYR A 49 1.89 5.59 2.31
C TYR A 49 1.66 4.28 1.55
N LEU A 50 2.47 3.99 0.53
CA LEU A 50 2.39 2.72 -0.20
C LEU A 50 2.66 1.52 0.70
N THR A 51 3.63 1.65 1.61
CA THR A 51 3.92 0.66 2.64
C THR A 51 2.71 0.44 3.56
N LEU A 52 2.11 1.50 4.12
CA LEU A 52 0.88 1.37 4.91
C LEU A 52 -0.23 0.69 4.10
N GLY A 53 -0.40 1.09 2.84
CA GLY A 53 -1.35 0.48 1.93
C GLY A 53 -1.13 -1.03 1.75
N ALA A 54 0.13 -1.46 1.59
CA ALA A 54 0.50 -2.86 1.52
C ALA A 54 0.10 -3.62 2.79
N GLY A 55 0.28 -3.02 3.97
CA GLY A 55 -0.18 -3.59 5.24
C GLY A 55 -1.70 -3.70 5.34
N LEU A 56 -2.44 -2.68 4.90
CA LEU A 56 -3.91 -2.69 4.86
C LEU A 56 -4.46 -3.82 3.98
N LEU A 57 -3.81 -4.07 2.83
CA LEU A 57 -4.15 -5.19 1.95
C LEU A 57 -3.96 -6.54 2.63
N GLN A 58 -2.90 -6.70 3.43
CA GLN A 58 -2.66 -7.94 4.16
C GLN A 58 -3.71 -8.15 5.25
N TRP A 59 -4.03 -7.11 6.03
CA TRP A 59 -5.11 -7.19 7.01
C TRP A 59 -6.45 -7.60 6.36
N ALA A 60 -6.82 -6.98 5.24
CA ALA A 60 -8.03 -7.33 4.51
C ALA A 60 -7.97 -8.76 3.93
N GLY A 61 -6.86 -9.12 3.28
CA GLY A 61 -6.69 -10.41 2.63
C GLY A 61 -6.77 -11.58 3.61
N TRP A 62 -6.08 -11.48 4.75
CA TRP A 62 -6.14 -12.51 5.78
C TRP A 62 -7.49 -12.55 6.50
N ARG A 63 -8.10 -11.39 6.75
CA ARG A 63 -9.44 -11.31 7.35
C ARG A 63 -10.50 -12.01 6.49
N LEU A 64 -10.42 -11.83 5.17
CA LEU A 64 -11.42 -12.32 4.21
C LEU A 64 -11.03 -13.66 3.57
N LEU A 65 -9.93 -14.29 4.00
CA LEU A 65 -9.52 -15.61 3.55
C LEU A 65 -10.64 -16.63 3.80
N ASN A 66 -10.87 -17.55 2.88
CA ASN A 66 -11.98 -18.52 2.91
C ASN A 66 -13.40 -17.91 2.86
N GLN A 67 -13.54 -16.58 2.81
CA GLN A 67 -14.84 -15.89 2.65
C GLN A 67 -15.05 -15.42 1.21
N THR A 68 -13.97 -15.17 0.46
CA THR A 68 -13.98 -14.78 -0.96
C THR A 68 -12.60 -15.01 -1.61
N GLU A 69 -12.47 -14.76 -2.91
CA GLU A 69 -11.17 -14.66 -3.59
C GLU A 69 -10.42 -13.42 -3.08
N VAL A 70 -9.28 -13.62 -2.43
CA VAL A 70 -8.47 -12.56 -1.81
C VAL A 70 -7.01 -12.58 -2.25
N GLY A 71 -6.62 -13.53 -3.11
CA GLY A 71 -5.25 -13.66 -3.60
C GLY A 71 -4.77 -12.35 -4.22
N PHE A 72 -5.64 -11.67 -4.96
CA PHE A 72 -5.33 -10.36 -5.55
C PHE A 72 -4.95 -9.28 -4.53
N LEU A 73 -5.41 -9.35 -3.26
CA LEU A 73 -5.02 -8.37 -2.25
C LEU A 73 -3.57 -8.61 -1.80
N LEU A 74 -3.21 -9.87 -1.57
CA LEU A 74 -1.87 -10.26 -1.15
C LEU A 74 -0.86 -10.06 -2.30
N GLU A 75 -1.24 -10.42 -3.51
CA GLU A 75 -0.48 -10.14 -4.73
C GLU A 75 -0.26 -8.62 -4.92
N LEU A 76 -1.29 -7.80 -4.70
CA LEU A 76 -1.17 -6.35 -4.78
C LEU A 76 -0.24 -5.80 -3.67
N SER A 77 -0.29 -6.36 -2.46
CA SER A 77 0.59 -5.97 -1.36
C SER A 77 2.07 -6.12 -1.74
N ASP A 78 2.43 -7.29 -2.29
CA ASP A 78 3.79 -7.55 -2.78
C ASP A 78 4.17 -6.61 -3.94
N ALA A 79 3.24 -6.38 -4.88
CA ALA A 79 3.48 -5.48 -6.00
C ALA A 79 3.66 -4.01 -5.57
N LEU A 80 3.04 -3.57 -4.47
CA LEU A 80 3.26 -2.22 -3.93
C LEU A 80 4.68 -2.03 -3.41
N PHE A 81 5.34 -3.08 -2.90
CA PHE A 81 6.75 -2.99 -2.51
C PHE A 81 7.67 -2.89 -3.72
N ALA A 82 7.40 -3.67 -4.78
CA ALA A 82 8.14 -3.55 -6.04
C ALA A 82 7.94 -2.17 -6.71
N TYR A 83 6.71 -1.65 -6.69
CA TYR A 83 6.36 -0.33 -7.23
C TYR A 83 7.15 0.82 -6.57
N GLN A 84 7.49 0.69 -5.28
CA GLN A 84 8.33 1.68 -4.59
C GLN A 84 9.76 1.78 -5.14
N VAL A 85 10.24 0.75 -5.86
CA VAL A 85 11.55 0.79 -6.53
C VAL A 85 11.39 1.48 -7.87
N ASP A 86 10.43 1.02 -8.67
CA ASP A 86 10.16 1.60 -9.98
C ASP A 86 8.69 1.37 -10.38
N PRO A 87 7.99 2.38 -10.92
CA PRO A 87 6.58 2.24 -11.27
C PRO A 87 6.34 1.20 -12.38
N ARG A 88 7.35 0.86 -13.19
CA ARG A 88 7.25 -0.15 -14.25
C ARG A 88 7.09 -1.57 -13.72
N TYR A 89 7.33 -1.85 -12.44
CA TYR A 89 7.01 -3.15 -11.85
C TYR A 89 5.49 -3.43 -11.84
N PHE A 90 4.65 -2.39 -11.87
CA PHE A 90 3.24 -2.50 -11.53
C PHE A 90 2.31 -2.54 -12.74
N LYS A 91 1.47 -3.58 -12.80
CA LYS A 91 0.41 -3.78 -13.79
C LYS A 91 -0.94 -3.39 -13.20
N ARG A 92 -1.26 -2.09 -13.28
CA ARG A 92 -2.52 -1.52 -12.76
C ARG A 92 -3.79 -2.19 -13.33
N SER A 93 -3.77 -2.58 -14.60
CA SER A 93 -4.92 -3.14 -15.30
C SER A 93 -5.29 -4.57 -14.86
N ALA A 94 -4.45 -5.21 -14.04
CA ALA A 94 -4.69 -6.57 -13.54
C ALA A 94 -5.67 -6.65 -12.36
N HIS A 95 -6.11 -5.50 -11.82
CA HIS A 95 -7.09 -5.48 -10.76
C HIS A 95 -8.41 -6.13 -11.22
N PRO A 96 -9.02 -7.03 -10.41
CA PRO A 96 -10.29 -7.64 -10.76
C PRO A 96 -11.37 -6.61 -11.05
N LYS A 97 -12.21 -6.90 -12.05
CA LYS A 97 -13.37 -6.09 -12.38
C LYS A 97 -14.54 -6.42 -11.45
N GLY A 98 -15.36 -5.43 -11.16
CA GLY A 98 -16.57 -5.56 -10.35
C GLY A 98 -16.91 -4.23 -9.69
N THR A 99 -18.20 -3.98 -9.47
CA THR A 99 -18.68 -2.74 -8.85
C THR A 99 -19.32 -3.09 -7.50
N PRO A 100 -18.76 -2.67 -6.36
CA PRO A 100 -19.48 -2.70 -5.09
C PRO A 100 -20.68 -1.72 -5.14
N PRO A 101 -21.87 -2.05 -4.61
CA PRO A 101 -22.21 -3.19 -3.76
C PRO A 101 -22.78 -4.41 -4.52
N ASP A 102 -22.71 -4.48 -5.84
CA ASP A 102 -23.34 -5.55 -6.66
C ASP A 102 -22.69 -6.94 -6.48
N GLN A 103 -21.85 -7.10 -5.47
CA GLN A 103 -21.13 -8.31 -5.10
C GLN A 103 -21.40 -8.66 -3.63
N PRO A 104 -21.27 -9.95 -3.24
CA PRO A 104 -21.36 -10.35 -1.83
C PRO A 104 -20.49 -9.46 -0.92
N PRO A 105 -20.92 -9.18 0.33
CA PRO A 105 -20.24 -8.25 1.24
C PRO A 105 -18.71 -8.41 1.32
N ALA A 106 -18.23 -9.65 1.45
CA ALA A 106 -16.80 -9.97 1.52
C ALA A 106 -16.06 -9.56 0.24
N LEU A 107 -16.60 -9.91 -0.94
CA LEU A 107 -15.99 -9.58 -2.22
C LEU A 107 -16.06 -8.06 -2.48
N SER A 108 -17.19 -7.42 -2.19
CA SER A 108 -17.34 -5.98 -2.29
C SER A 108 -16.29 -5.22 -1.45
N ALA A 109 -16.07 -5.65 -0.21
CA ALA A 109 -15.04 -5.07 0.65
C ALA A 109 -13.62 -5.30 0.10
N ALA A 110 -13.31 -6.52 -0.33
CA ALA A 110 -12.01 -6.85 -0.92
C ALA A 110 -11.72 -5.99 -2.16
N LEU A 111 -12.68 -5.89 -3.10
CA LEU A 111 -12.55 -5.07 -4.30
C LEU A 111 -12.32 -3.60 -3.94
N GLN A 112 -13.05 -3.07 -2.96
CA GLN A 112 -12.92 -1.67 -2.57
C GLN A 112 -11.57 -1.36 -1.91
N VAL A 113 -11.06 -2.22 -1.00
CA VAL A 113 -9.71 -2.06 -0.41
C VAL A 113 -8.67 -2.10 -1.53
N GLY A 114 -8.74 -3.09 -2.41
CA GLY A 114 -7.82 -3.23 -3.53
C GLY A 114 -7.84 -2.04 -4.48
N TRP A 115 -9.03 -1.54 -4.81
CA TRP A 115 -9.19 -0.38 -5.69
C TRP A 115 -8.59 0.91 -5.11
N LEU A 116 -8.76 1.16 -3.81
CA LEU A 116 -8.12 2.28 -3.14
C LEU A 116 -6.60 2.20 -3.25
N MET A 117 -6.01 1.01 -3.10
CA MET A 117 -4.57 0.83 -3.20
C MET A 117 -4.05 0.88 -4.64
N VAL A 118 -4.84 0.41 -5.60
CA VAL A 118 -4.57 0.63 -7.03
C VAL A 118 -4.57 2.12 -7.37
N LYS A 119 -5.48 2.92 -6.78
CA LYS A 119 -5.47 4.38 -6.93
C LYS A 119 -4.23 5.00 -6.28
N ALA A 120 -3.80 4.50 -5.12
CA ALA A 120 -2.59 4.96 -4.44
C ALA A 120 -1.31 4.72 -5.28
N ALA A 121 -1.26 3.61 -6.02
CA ALA A 121 -0.19 3.29 -6.97
C ALA A 121 -0.46 3.84 -8.39
N ASN A 122 -0.92 5.08 -8.50
CA ASN A 122 -1.07 5.78 -9.78
C ASN A 122 0.13 6.71 -10.03
N PRO A 123 0.99 6.42 -11.03
CA PRO A 123 2.18 7.22 -11.29
C PRO A 123 1.89 8.69 -11.60
N GLU A 124 0.89 8.95 -12.44
CA GLU A 124 0.55 10.31 -12.87
C GLU A 124 -0.02 11.14 -11.73
N ARG A 125 -0.75 10.50 -10.81
CA ARG A 125 -1.38 11.20 -9.68
C ARG A 125 -0.41 11.44 -8.52
N TYR A 126 0.48 10.47 -8.26
CA TYR A 126 1.28 10.44 -7.03
C TYR A 126 2.78 10.32 -7.29
N TRP A 127 3.25 9.38 -8.11
CA TRP A 127 4.70 9.13 -8.27
C TRP A 127 5.46 10.30 -8.91
N TYR A 128 4.86 10.91 -9.93
CA TYR A 128 5.38 12.08 -10.62
C TYR A 128 4.70 13.38 -10.14
N SER A 129 4.25 13.39 -8.89
CA SER A 129 3.52 14.50 -8.27
C SER A 129 4.09 14.84 -6.88
N TYR A 130 3.83 16.06 -6.43
CA TYR A 130 4.15 16.51 -5.07
C TYR A 130 3.19 15.90 -4.03
N TYR A 131 1.98 15.53 -4.46
CA TYR A 131 0.95 15.00 -3.57
C TYR A 131 1.16 13.51 -3.30
N ALA A 132 0.83 13.09 -2.08
CA ALA A 132 0.90 11.71 -1.64
C ALA A 132 -0.50 11.09 -1.46
N PRO A 133 -0.66 9.75 -1.52
CA PRO A 133 -1.95 9.07 -1.49
C PRO A 133 -2.56 8.94 -0.08
N ILE A 134 -2.54 10.01 0.72
CA ILE A 134 -3.05 10.01 2.11
C ILE A 134 -4.53 9.66 2.17
N SER A 135 -5.35 10.17 1.24
CA SER A 135 -6.80 9.90 1.19
C SER A 135 -7.09 8.42 0.96
N GLU A 136 -6.41 7.78 -0.01
CA GLU A 136 -6.58 6.36 -0.28
C GLU A 136 -6.22 5.50 0.94
N VAL A 137 -5.11 5.80 1.64
CA VAL A 137 -4.70 5.08 2.86
C VAL A 137 -5.67 5.35 4.02
N PHE A 138 -6.10 6.60 4.20
CA PHE A 138 -7.08 6.99 5.21
C PHE A 138 -8.39 6.21 5.07
N HIS A 139 -8.96 6.21 3.86
CA HIS A 139 -10.18 5.47 3.60
C HIS A 139 -9.97 3.95 3.67
N GLY A 140 -8.82 3.46 3.21
CA GLY A 140 -8.45 2.05 3.34
C GLY A 140 -8.41 1.60 4.81
N ALA A 141 -7.87 2.43 5.70
CA ALA A 141 -7.82 2.13 7.13
C ALA A 141 -9.20 2.07 7.78
N HIS A 142 -10.11 2.98 7.39
CA HIS A 142 -11.52 2.92 7.83
C HIS A 142 -12.20 1.63 7.37
N LEU A 143 -12.02 1.29 6.09
CA LEU A 143 -12.62 0.10 5.49
C LEU A 143 -12.09 -1.19 6.11
N VAL A 144 -10.77 -1.29 6.32
CA VAL A 144 -10.16 -2.44 7.00
C VAL A 144 -10.67 -2.57 8.42
N ARG A 145 -10.76 -1.46 9.17
CA ARG A 145 -11.33 -1.50 10.52
C ARG A 145 -12.77 -2.00 10.53
N HIS A 146 -13.58 -1.57 9.56
CA HIS A 146 -15.00 -1.95 9.44
C HIS A 146 -15.19 -3.46 9.25
N ILE A 147 -14.34 -4.10 8.43
CA ILE A 147 -14.45 -5.54 8.18
C ILE A 147 -13.88 -6.41 9.30
N LEU A 148 -13.18 -5.84 10.27
CA LEU A 148 -12.58 -6.59 11.37
C LEU A 148 -13.60 -6.84 12.49
N PRO A 149 -13.59 -8.05 13.10
CA PRO A 149 -14.38 -8.32 14.30
C PRO A 149 -13.99 -7.33 15.41
N GLU A 150 -14.94 -6.94 16.24
CA GLU A 150 -14.74 -5.92 17.28
C GLU A 150 -13.49 -6.17 18.16
N PRO A 151 -13.19 -7.40 18.63
CA PRO A 151 -11.99 -7.65 19.42
C PRO A 151 -10.67 -7.35 18.70
N ALA A 152 -10.66 -7.47 17.36
CA ALA A 152 -9.46 -7.24 16.55
C ALA A 152 -9.26 -5.78 16.13
N GLN A 153 -10.30 -4.94 16.21
CA GLN A 153 -10.19 -3.54 15.83
C GLN A 153 -9.18 -2.77 16.69
N LYS A 154 -9.08 -3.11 17.99
CA LYS A 154 -8.06 -2.53 18.87
C LYS A 154 -6.65 -2.93 18.42
N THR A 155 -6.42 -4.21 18.17
CA THR A 155 -5.12 -4.72 17.70
C THR A 155 -4.71 -4.08 16.38
N PHE A 156 -5.65 -3.93 15.45
CA PHE A 156 -5.43 -3.21 14.20
C PHE A 156 -5.08 -1.73 14.43
N GLY A 157 -5.81 -1.04 15.32
CA GLY A 157 -5.53 0.34 15.68
C GLY A 157 -4.14 0.53 16.30
N ASP A 158 -3.74 -0.37 17.20
CA ASP A 158 -2.41 -0.36 17.81
C ASP A 158 -1.31 -0.64 16.78
N TRP A 159 -1.52 -1.60 15.88
CA TRP A 159 -0.64 -1.86 14.74
C TRP A 159 -0.48 -0.62 13.86
N LEU A 160 -1.58 -0.02 13.42
CA LEU A 160 -1.57 1.14 12.52
C LEU A 160 -0.85 2.32 13.16
N LYS A 161 -1.09 2.57 14.45
CA LYS A 161 -0.40 3.61 15.22
C LYS A 161 1.10 3.35 15.32
N ASN A 162 1.52 2.13 15.64
CA ASN A 162 2.93 1.78 15.83
C ASN A 162 3.71 1.82 14.51
N VAL A 163 3.12 1.29 13.42
CA VAL A 163 3.72 1.36 12.08
C VAL A 163 3.77 2.81 11.60
N SER A 164 2.71 3.60 11.80
CA SER A 164 2.71 5.03 11.46
C SER A 164 3.84 5.77 12.17
N LYS A 165 3.99 5.58 13.48
CA LYS A 165 5.07 6.19 14.27
C LYS A 165 6.46 5.78 13.77
N ARG A 166 6.64 4.51 13.39
CA ARG A 166 7.90 4.04 12.80
C ARG A 166 8.18 4.75 11.48
N LEU A 167 7.17 4.89 10.61
CA LEU A 167 7.30 5.56 9.33
C LEU A 167 7.58 7.06 9.46
N ASP A 168 7.04 7.73 10.50
CA ASP A 168 7.40 9.11 10.83
C ASP A 168 8.90 9.28 11.09
N ALA A 169 9.54 8.26 11.68
CA ALA A 169 10.95 8.30 12.01
C ALA A 169 11.86 7.96 10.81
N ILE A 170 11.44 7.06 9.91
CA ILE A 170 12.32 6.52 8.86
C ILE A 170 12.00 7.03 7.44
N ALA A 171 10.80 7.57 7.22
CA ALA A 171 10.33 8.02 5.92
C ALA A 171 9.39 9.25 6.04
N PRO A 172 9.83 10.32 6.73
CA PRO A 172 9.05 11.54 6.86
C PRO A 172 8.86 12.23 5.51
N LYS A 173 7.81 13.03 5.40
CA LYS A 173 7.68 14.00 4.31
C LYS A 173 8.74 15.09 4.48
N PRO A 174 9.43 15.52 3.40
CA PRO A 174 10.31 16.68 3.45
C PRO A 174 9.55 17.96 3.82
N ASP A 175 10.19 18.82 4.61
CA ASP A 175 9.73 20.19 4.91
C ASP A 175 10.14 21.13 3.76
N GLU A 176 9.58 20.90 2.58
CA GLU A 176 9.78 21.74 1.40
C GLU A 176 8.42 22.23 0.86
N PRO A 177 8.24 23.53 0.57
CA PRO A 177 6.98 24.06 0.09
C PRO A 177 6.66 23.56 -1.32
N PHE A 178 5.36 23.50 -1.63
CA PHE A 178 4.89 23.14 -2.96
C PHE A 178 5.43 24.09 -4.03
N ARG A 179 5.93 23.50 -5.12
CA ARG A 179 6.35 24.22 -6.34
C ARG A 179 5.63 23.64 -7.56
N LYS A 180 5.07 24.52 -8.39
CA LYS A 180 4.40 24.11 -9.63
C LYS A 180 5.43 23.53 -10.61
N LYS A 181 5.07 22.48 -11.35
CA LYS A 181 5.91 21.88 -12.41
C LYS A 181 6.47 22.91 -13.40
N SER A 182 5.68 23.93 -13.75
CA SER A 182 6.08 25.01 -14.66
C SER A 182 7.19 25.93 -14.13
N THR A 183 7.59 25.79 -12.86
CA THR A 183 8.69 26.59 -12.26
C THR A 183 10.07 25.96 -12.45
N PHE A 184 10.14 24.80 -13.10
CA PHE A 184 11.38 24.07 -13.37
C PHE A 184 11.74 24.16 -14.85
N ALA A 185 13.03 24.32 -15.15
CA ALA A 185 13.54 24.46 -16.51
C ALA A 185 13.40 23.16 -17.33
N THR A 186 13.48 22.00 -16.67
CA THR A 186 13.35 20.68 -17.31
C THR A 186 12.52 19.72 -16.46
N ILE A 187 12.08 18.62 -17.08
CA ILE A 187 11.34 17.56 -16.37
C ILE A 187 12.24 16.82 -15.38
N GLU A 188 13.51 16.66 -15.68
CA GLU A 188 14.51 16.01 -14.82
C GLU A 188 14.71 16.83 -13.54
N ALA A 189 14.79 18.16 -13.65
CA ALA A 189 14.87 19.04 -12.49
C ALA A 189 13.61 18.94 -11.62
N TYR A 190 12.43 18.82 -12.23
CA TYR A 190 11.19 18.58 -11.48
C TYR A 190 11.19 17.19 -10.81
N HIS A 191 11.64 16.14 -11.51
CA HIS A 191 11.72 14.79 -10.95
C HIS A 191 12.73 14.67 -9.80
N ALA A 192 13.83 15.45 -9.85
CA ALA A 192 14.80 15.58 -8.78
C ALA A 192 14.17 16.26 -7.55
N PHE A 193 13.42 17.35 -7.75
CA PHE A 193 12.65 17.98 -6.67
C PHE A 193 11.62 17.04 -6.03
N LEU A 194 10.97 16.19 -6.82
CA LEU A 194 10.01 15.21 -6.29
C LEU A 194 10.66 14.01 -5.58
N ALA A 195 11.95 13.73 -5.80
CA ALA A 195 12.59 12.52 -5.29
C ALA A 195 12.55 12.42 -3.74
N PRO A 196 12.82 13.49 -2.97
CA PRO A 196 12.66 13.45 -1.51
C PRO A 196 11.20 13.24 -1.07
N HIS A 197 10.21 13.78 -1.80
CA HIS A 197 8.78 13.59 -1.49
C HIS A 197 8.32 12.16 -1.78
N ARG A 198 8.88 11.51 -2.81
CA ARG A 198 8.70 10.07 -3.02
C ARG A 198 9.23 9.28 -1.84
N GLY A 199 10.43 9.64 -1.38
CA GLY A 199 11.15 8.91 -0.36
C GLY A 199 11.85 7.68 -0.93
N VAL A 200 12.52 6.95 -0.05
CA VAL A 200 13.23 5.71 -0.41
C VAL A 200 12.31 4.51 -0.26
N ALA A 201 12.50 3.49 -1.11
CA ALA A 201 11.74 2.24 -1.03
C ALA A 201 11.99 1.54 0.32
N LEU A 202 10.92 0.99 0.90
CA LEU A 202 10.92 0.34 2.20
C LEU A 202 10.62 -1.17 2.07
N PRO A 203 11.27 -2.04 2.84
CA PRO A 203 10.99 -3.48 2.81
C PRO A 203 9.74 -3.84 3.64
N PRO A 204 9.08 -4.99 3.38
CA PRO A 204 7.91 -5.44 4.16
C PRO A 204 8.14 -5.53 5.67
N ARG A 205 9.39 -5.75 6.11
CA ARG A 205 9.77 -5.85 7.53
C ARG A 205 9.35 -4.63 8.36
N VAL A 206 9.23 -3.45 7.74
CA VAL A 206 8.79 -2.24 8.45
C VAL A 206 7.36 -2.35 8.99
N LEU A 207 6.53 -3.22 8.41
CA LEU A 207 5.13 -3.43 8.81
C LEU A 207 4.97 -4.23 10.11
N ASP A 208 6.02 -4.90 10.59
CA ASP A 208 5.96 -5.66 11.83
C ASP A 208 6.50 -4.83 13.01
N PRO A 209 5.63 -4.24 13.84
CA PRO A 209 6.06 -3.40 14.95
C PRO A 209 6.79 -4.19 16.05
N SER A 210 6.66 -5.52 16.09
CA SER A 210 7.34 -6.38 17.08
C SER A 210 8.80 -6.67 16.74
N ILE A 211 9.17 -6.50 15.47
CA ILE A 211 10.53 -6.71 14.98
C ILE A 211 11.25 -5.37 14.95
N GLU A 212 12.44 -5.29 15.55
CA GLU A 212 13.31 -4.13 15.40
C GLU A 212 13.68 -3.97 13.91
N TYR A 213 13.45 -2.78 13.37
CA TYR A 213 13.85 -2.41 12.01
C TYR A 213 14.96 -1.36 12.09
N ARG A 214 16.05 -1.65 11.37
CA ARG A 214 17.23 -0.82 11.30
C ARG A 214 17.39 -0.27 9.88
N PRO A 215 17.40 1.06 9.67
CA PRO A 215 17.46 1.64 8.32
C PRO A 215 18.66 1.19 7.49
N GLU A 216 19.77 0.81 8.12
CA GLU A 216 20.95 0.25 7.45
C GLU A 216 20.70 -1.13 6.81
N GLU A 217 19.70 -1.88 7.27
CA GLU A 217 19.32 -3.17 6.68
C GLU A 217 18.36 -3.03 5.48
N ARG A 218 17.89 -1.81 5.20
CA ARG A 218 16.84 -1.53 4.20
C ARG A 218 17.11 -2.19 2.86
N GLU A 219 18.33 -2.02 2.35
CA GLU A 219 18.72 -2.46 1.01
C GLU A 219 18.72 -3.98 0.91
N ALA A 220 19.43 -4.65 1.82
CA ALA A 220 19.47 -6.11 1.87
C ALA A 220 18.06 -6.73 2.05
N LEU A 221 17.21 -6.12 2.88
CA LEU A 221 15.84 -6.60 3.11
C LEU A 221 14.92 -6.37 1.90
N LEU A 222 15.12 -5.29 1.17
CA LEU A 222 14.35 -4.97 -0.01
C LEU A 222 14.76 -5.88 -1.17
N ASP A 223 16.07 -6.04 -1.44
CA ASP A 223 16.57 -6.95 -2.47
C ASP A 223 16.09 -8.39 -2.20
N ALA A 224 16.25 -8.87 -0.96
CA ALA A 224 15.77 -10.20 -0.57
C ALA A 224 14.24 -10.37 -0.67
N HIS A 225 13.48 -9.28 -0.67
CA HIS A 225 12.05 -9.32 -0.96
C HIS A 225 11.79 -9.38 -2.47
N LEU A 226 12.43 -8.50 -3.26
CA LEU A 226 12.29 -8.47 -4.71
C LEU A 226 12.70 -9.79 -5.36
N GLU A 227 13.77 -10.43 -4.90
CA GLU A 227 14.23 -11.74 -5.37
C GLU A 227 13.18 -12.85 -5.22
N LYS A 228 12.33 -12.74 -4.19
CA LYS A 228 11.28 -13.74 -3.90
C LYS A 228 10.02 -13.51 -4.72
N LEU A 229 9.89 -12.36 -5.37
CA LEU A 229 8.73 -12.05 -6.19
C LEU A 229 8.75 -12.90 -7.46
N ASP A 230 7.64 -13.57 -7.71
CA ASP A 230 7.42 -14.31 -8.94
C ASP A 230 6.33 -13.61 -9.77
N TRP A 231 6.78 -12.90 -10.81
CA TRP A 231 5.89 -12.18 -11.72
C TRP A 231 4.94 -13.09 -12.48
N ARG A 232 5.22 -14.40 -12.58
CA ARG A 232 4.32 -15.35 -13.26
C ARG A 232 3.10 -15.70 -12.40
N SER A 233 3.23 -15.67 -11.09
CA SER A 233 2.16 -16.03 -10.16
C SER A 233 1.48 -14.82 -9.51
N ASN A 234 2.03 -13.61 -9.65
CA ASN A 234 1.44 -12.38 -9.16
C ASN A 234 0.89 -11.53 -10.32
N ARG A 235 -0.43 -11.32 -10.37
CA ARG A 235 -1.09 -10.65 -11.50
C ARG A 235 -0.69 -9.19 -11.68
N TYR A 236 -0.21 -8.53 -10.62
CA TYR A 236 0.14 -7.11 -10.62
C TYR A 236 1.60 -6.85 -10.98
N LEU A 237 2.41 -7.88 -11.16
CA LEU A 237 3.81 -7.74 -11.51
C LEU A 237 4.01 -7.82 -13.03
N GLN A 238 4.81 -6.90 -13.57
CA GLN A 238 5.21 -6.90 -14.98
C GLN A 238 6.34 -7.91 -15.23
N SER A 239 6.36 -8.55 -16.40
CA SER A 239 7.51 -9.40 -16.74
C SER A 239 8.79 -8.57 -16.93
N PRO A 240 9.99 -9.13 -16.70
CA PRO A 240 11.25 -8.44 -16.97
C PRO A 240 11.37 -7.88 -18.40
N ASP A 241 10.82 -8.58 -19.39
CA ASP A 241 10.87 -8.15 -20.79
C ASP A 241 9.95 -6.95 -21.04
N GLU A 242 8.72 -6.96 -20.49
CA GLU A 242 7.81 -5.81 -20.53
C GLU A 242 8.42 -4.57 -19.84
N MET A 243 9.13 -4.77 -18.73
CA MET A 243 9.82 -3.69 -18.02
C MET A 243 10.96 -3.10 -18.84
N ARG A 244 11.81 -3.94 -19.46
CA ARG A 244 12.89 -3.48 -20.35
C ARG A 244 12.33 -2.76 -21.58
N ALA A 245 11.23 -3.24 -22.15
CA ALA A 245 10.55 -2.56 -23.25
C ALA A 245 10.00 -1.17 -22.86
N GLN A 246 9.74 -0.94 -21.57
CA GLN A 246 9.35 0.35 -20.99
C GLN A 246 10.56 1.21 -20.54
N GLY A 247 11.78 0.79 -20.86
CA GLY A 247 13.01 1.50 -20.54
C GLY A 247 13.47 1.34 -19.09
N PHE A 248 13.18 0.20 -18.45
CA PHE A 248 13.77 -0.14 -17.15
C PHE A 248 15.29 -0.32 -17.28
N GLU A 249 16.05 0.35 -16.42
CA GLU A 249 17.50 0.24 -16.35
C GLU A 249 17.92 -0.75 -15.25
N GLY A 250 18.93 -1.58 -15.53
CA GLY A 250 19.43 -2.59 -14.57
C GLY A 250 18.75 -3.95 -14.69
N THR A 251 18.71 -4.70 -13.58
CA THR A 251 18.14 -6.05 -13.52
C THR A 251 16.77 -6.02 -12.82
N PRO A 252 15.66 -6.30 -13.52
CA PRO A 252 14.35 -6.41 -12.87
C PRO A 252 14.36 -7.44 -11.72
N TYR A 253 13.61 -7.14 -10.67
CA TYR A 253 13.51 -7.92 -9.42
C TYR A 253 14.83 -8.00 -8.63
N ARG A 254 15.66 -6.97 -8.78
CA ARG A 254 16.87 -6.73 -7.98
C ARG A 254 16.91 -5.27 -7.57
N GLN A 255 17.52 -5.00 -6.43
CA GLN A 255 18.03 -3.67 -6.15
C GLN A 255 19.29 -3.47 -7.00
N SER A 256 19.22 -2.55 -7.97
CA SER A 256 20.33 -2.16 -8.85
C SER A 256 21.46 -1.51 -8.07
#